data_AF-A0A6I1VTR4-F1
#
_entry.id   AF-A0A6I1VTR4-F1
#
_cell.length_a   1.000
_cell.length_b   1.000
_cell.length_c   1.000
_cell.angle_alpha   90.00
_cell.angle_beta   90.00
_cell.angle_gamma   90.00
#
_symmetry.space_group_name_H-M   'P 1'
#
loop_
_entity.id
_entity.type
_entity.pdbx_description
1 polymer ?
#
loop_
_entity_poly.entity_id
_entity_poly.type
_entity_poly.pdbx_seq_one_letter_code
_entity_poly.pdbx_strand_id
1 'polypeptide(L)'
;LWLAPSTGYALIGAGLAGFGLSLVYPALGVEAVKQVPSSSRGAGLGAYAVFFDLALAMAGPLMGAIALNLGYPWIFFSAALMGIAGLLLTLGLSRRAR
;
A
#
# COMPACT_ATOMS: atom_id res chain seq x y z
N LEU A 1 -7.28 14.00 -1.51
CA LEU A 1 -7.05 15.18 -0.64
C LEU A 1 -6.15 16.22 -1.29
N TRP A 2 -5.08 15.83 -2.01
CA TRP A 2 -4.23 16.78 -2.75
C TRP A 2 -5.01 17.73 -3.69
N LEU A 3 -5.94 17.18 -4.49
CA LEU A 3 -6.79 17.94 -5.41
C LEU A 3 -8.27 17.97 -4.98
N ALA A 4 -8.59 17.70 -3.71
CA ALA A 4 -9.98 17.55 -3.30
C ALA A 4 -10.67 18.92 -3.23
N PRO A 5 -11.70 19.22 -4.08
CA PRO A 5 -12.34 20.52 -4.11
C PRO A 5 -13.41 20.69 -3.02
N SER A 6 -13.85 19.58 -2.39
CA SER A 6 -14.80 19.60 -1.28
C SER A 6 -14.66 18.37 -0.38
N THR A 7 -15.24 18.44 0.82
CA THR A 7 -15.24 17.34 1.81
C THR A 7 -15.82 16.04 1.26
N GLY A 8 -16.85 16.11 0.41
CA GLY A 8 -17.44 14.92 -0.22
C GLY A 8 -16.45 14.14 -1.07
N TYR A 9 -15.65 14.83 -1.89
CA TYR A 9 -14.59 14.19 -2.70
C TYR A 9 -13.51 13.56 -1.81
N ALA A 10 -13.17 14.19 -0.69
CA ALA A 10 -12.22 13.63 0.26
C ALA A 10 -12.73 12.32 0.89
N LEU A 11 -14.00 12.28 1.30
CA LEU A 11 -14.62 11.10 1.88
C LEU A 11 -14.72 9.94 0.89
N ILE A 12 -15.10 10.21 -0.36
CA ILE A 12 -15.12 9.20 -1.42
C ILE A 12 -13.72 8.63 -1.65
N GLY A 13 -12.71 9.50 -1.76
CA GLY A 13 -11.32 9.07 -1.92
C GLY A 13 -10.82 8.23 -0.74
N ALA A 14 -11.14 8.62 0.49
CA ALA A 14 -10.81 7.84 1.68
C ALA A 14 -11.51 6.47 1.70
N GLY A 15 -12.79 6.42 1.31
CA GLY A 15 -13.54 5.18 1.17
C GLY A 15 -12.92 4.24 0.12
N LEU A 16 -12.54 4.77 -1.04
CA LEU A 16 -11.86 4.00 -2.09
C LEU A 16 -10.50 3.47 -1.63
N ALA A 17 -9.72 4.29 -0.93
CA ALA A 17 -8.43 3.85 -0.38
C ALA A 17 -8.60 2.74 0.67
N GLY A 18 -9.57 2.87 1.58
CA GLY A 18 -9.88 1.84 2.57
C GLY A 18 -10.39 0.55 1.95
N PHE A 19 -11.28 0.65 0.96
CA PHE A 19 -11.76 -0.50 0.19
C PHE A 19 -10.61 -1.21 -0.54
N GLY A 20 -9.73 -0.45 -1.20
CA GLY A 20 -8.55 -0.98 -1.86
C GLY A 20 -7.63 -1.74 -0.91
N LEU A 21 -7.32 -1.16 0.27
CA LEU A 21 -6.50 -1.81 1.29
C LEU A 21 -7.11 -3.14 1.75
N SER A 22 -8.43 -3.17 1.98
CA SER A 22 -9.14 -4.38 2.42
C SER A 22 -9.09 -5.51 1.38
N LEU A 23 -9.00 -5.20 0.09
CA LEU A 23 -8.86 -6.19 -0.98
C LEU A 23 -7.40 -6.62 -1.18
N VAL A 24 -6.48 -5.66 -1.19
CA VAL A 24 -5.06 -5.89 -1.50
C VAL A 24 -4.38 -6.70 -0.40
N TYR A 25 -4.65 -6.40 0.87
CA TYR A 25 -4.00 -7.07 2.00
C TYR A 25 -4.18 -8.60 2.00
N PRO A 26 -5.40 -9.17 1.90
CA PRO A 26 -5.57 -10.61 1.81
C PRO A 26 -5.10 -11.18 0.45
N ALA A 27 -5.30 -10.46 -0.66
CA ALA A 27 -4.92 -10.95 -1.98
C ALA A 27 -3.40 -11.17 -2.12
N LEU A 28 -2.59 -10.20 -1.69
CA LEU A 28 -1.13 -10.32 -1.70
C LEU A 28 -0.63 -11.34 -0.67
N GLY A 29 -1.26 -11.40 0.51
CA GLY A 29 -0.91 -12.40 1.53
C GLY A 29 -1.10 -13.84 1.03
N VAL A 30 -2.21 -14.12 0.35
CA VAL A 30 -2.47 -15.43 -0.26
C VAL A 30 -1.43 -15.75 -1.33
N GLU A 31 -1.09 -14.78 -2.17
CA GLU A 31 -0.13 -14.99 -3.25
C GLU A 31 1.30 -15.22 -2.73
N ALA A 32 1.72 -14.50 -1.69
CA ALA A 32 3.00 -14.71 -1.01
C ALA A 32 3.09 -16.12 -0.39
N VAL A 33 2.01 -16.59 0.25
CA VAL A 33 1.99 -17.93 0.87
C VAL A 33 2.04 -19.05 -0.17
N LYS A 34 1.44 -18.87 -1.35
CA LYS A 34 1.48 -19.85 -2.44
C LYS A 34 2.90 -20.07 -2.99
N GLN A 35 3.77 -19.06 -2.90
CA GLN A 35 5.15 -19.15 -3.40
C GLN A 35 6.09 -19.92 -2.45
N VAL A 36 5.62 -20.29 -1.26
CA VAL A 36 6.42 -20.97 -0.22
C VAL A 36 5.98 -22.44 -0.08
N PRO A 37 6.91 -23.40 0.13
CA PRO A 37 6.57 -24.80 0.38
C PRO A 37 5.58 -24.97 1.53
N SER A 38 4.76 -26.03 1.47
CA SER A 38 3.70 -26.29 2.45
C SER A 38 4.20 -26.36 3.90
N SER A 39 5.43 -26.85 4.11
CA SER A 39 6.09 -26.92 5.42
C SER A 39 6.47 -25.55 6.01
N SER A 40 6.56 -24.50 5.19
CA SER A 40 7.07 -23.17 5.59
C SER A 40 6.06 -22.03 5.35
N ARG A 41 4.79 -22.35 5.08
CA ARG A 41 3.74 -21.33 4.88
C ARG A 41 3.61 -20.35 6.05
N GLY A 42 3.78 -20.82 7.28
CA GLY A 42 3.78 -19.97 8.48
C GLY A 42 4.90 -18.92 8.46
N ALA A 43 6.10 -19.31 8.01
CA ALA A 43 7.23 -18.39 7.86
C ALA A 43 7.00 -17.38 6.71
N GLY A 44 6.39 -17.81 5.59
CA GLY A 44 6.00 -16.92 4.49
C GLY A 44 4.97 -15.87 4.91
N LEU A 45 3.93 -16.28 5.64
CA LEU A 45 2.93 -15.36 6.20
C LEU A 45 3.54 -14.41 7.23
N GLY A 46 4.45 -14.91 8.07
CA GLY A 46 5.19 -14.10 9.05
C GLY A 46 6.05 -13.04 8.39
N ALA A 47 6.80 -13.40 7.33
CA ALA A 47 7.58 -12.44 6.56
C ALA A 47 6.69 -11.35 5.94
N TYR A 48 5.56 -11.74 5.32
CA TYR A 48 4.58 -10.80 4.78
C TYR A 48 4.08 -9.79 5.83
N ALA A 49 3.71 -10.27 7.03
CA ALA A 49 3.25 -9.42 8.12
C ALA A 49 4.34 -8.44 8.60
N VAL A 50 5.58 -8.92 8.79
CA VAL A 50 6.70 -8.07 9.25
C VAL A 50 6.99 -6.94 8.26
N PHE A 51 7.00 -7.23 6.95
CA PHE A 51 7.20 -6.19 5.94
C PHE A 51 6.05 -5.18 5.88
N PHE A 52 4.81 -5.65 6.07
CA PHE A 52 3.64 -4.76 6.15
C PHE A 52 3.72 -3.82 7.36
N ASP A 53 4.05 -4.35 8.53
CA ASP A 53 4.21 -3.55 9.76
C ASP A 53 5.37 -2.56 9.64
N LEU A 54 6.49 -2.98 9.04
CA LEU A 54 7.62 -2.09 8.76
C LEU A 54 7.22 -0.96 7.81
N ALA A 55 6.44 -1.25 6.77
CA ALA A 55 5.93 -0.23 5.86
C ALA A 55 5.03 0.79 6.58
N LEU A 56 4.15 0.33 7.48
CA LEU A 56 3.32 1.21 8.32
C LEU A 56 4.18 2.07 9.27
N ALA A 57 5.19 1.47 9.90
CA ALA A 57 6.10 2.18 10.79
C ALA A 57 6.89 3.27 10.06
N MET A 58 7.33 3.00 8.83
CA MET A 58 8.05 3.97 7.99
C MET A 58 7.14 5.04 7.38
N ALA A 59 5.88 4.72 7.09
CA ALA A 59 4.95 5.66 6.47
C ALA A 59 4.77 6.93 7.32
N GLY A 60 4.69 6.80 8.65
CA GLY A 60 4.54 7.94 9.56
C GLY A 60 5.67 8.97 9.44
N PRO A 61 6.93 8.61 9.73
CA PRO A 61 8.08 9.51 9.62
C PRO A 61 8.28 10.08 8.21
N LEU A 62 8.13 9.26 7.16
CA LEU A 62 8.30 9.71 5.78
C LEU A 62 7.25 10.75 5.39
N MET A 63 5.98 10.46 5.65
CA MET A 63 4.89 11.39 5.35
C MET A 63 4.96 12.63 6.24
N GLY A 64 5.38 12.49 7.49
CA GLY A 64 5.64 13.62 8.40
C GLY A 64 6.75 14.53 7.89
N ALA A 65 7.87 13.98 7.43
CA ALA A 65 8.97 14.76 6.84
C ALA A 65 8.51 15.50 5.56
N ILE A 66 7.72 14.85 4.71
CA ILE A 66 7.12 15.49 3.53
C ILE A 66 6.19 16.62 3.94
N ALA A 67 5.35 16.41 4.95
CA ALA A 67 4.43 17.41 5.47
C ALA A 67 5.17 18.67 5.98
N LEU A 68 6.27 18.47 6.70
CA LEU A 68 7.06 19.55 7.28
C LEU A 68 7.79 20.40 6.23
N ASN A 69 8.27 19.79 5.14
CA ASN A 69 9.06 20.49 4.13
C ASN A 69 8.23 21.03 2.96
N LEU A 70 7.21 20.28 2.51
CA LEU A 70 6.44 20.58 1.30
C LEU A 70 4.99 20.97 1.61
N GLY A 71 4.49 20.65 2.80
CA GLY A 71 3.12 20.92 3.24
C GLY A 71 2.20 19.70 3.14
N TYR A 72 1.05 19.79 3.80
CA TYR A 72 0.10 18.69 3.96
C TYR A 72 -0.46 18.09 2.65
N PRO A 73 -0.76 18.86 1.58
CA PRO A 73 -1.29 18.29 0.34
C PRO A 73 -0.31 17.30 -0.34
N TRP A 74 1.00 17.51 -0.19
CA TRP A 74 2.03 16.70 -0.81
C TRP A 74 2.14 15.29 -0.24
N ILE A 75 1.65 15.07 0.99
CA ILE A 75 1.50 13.73 1.58
C ILE A 75 0.63 12.87 0.67
N PHE A 76 -0.52 13.40 0.26
CA PHE A 76 -1.48 12.66 -0.56
C PHE A 76 -1.04 12.49 -2.01
N PHE A 77 -0.30 13.46 -2.55
CA PHE A 77 0.33 13.30 -3.85
C PHE A 77 1.37 12.17 -3.85
N SER A 78 2.26 12.18 -2.85
CA SER A 78 3.30 11.15 -2.69
C SER A 78 2.69 9.77 -2.46
N ALA A 79 1.65 9.68 -1.62
CA ALA A 79 0.90 8.44 -1.41
C ALA A 79 0.23 7.94 -2.71
N ALA A 80 -0.34 8.83 -3.53
CA ALA A 80 -0.90 8.46 -4.82
C ALA A 80 0.16 7.91 -5.77
N LEU A 81 1.34 8.53 -5.83
CA LEU A 81 2.45 8.06 -6.65
C LEU A 81 2.96 6.69 -6.19
N MET A 82 3.10 6.48 -4.87
CA MET A 82 3.47 5.18 -4.30
C MET A 82 2.41 4.11 -4.60
N GLY A 83 1.13 4.44 -4.56
CA GLY A 83 0.05 3.54 -4.95
C GLY A 83 0.11 3.11 -6.41
N ILE A 84 0.38 4.06 -7.32
CA ILE A 84 0.58 3.77 -8.75
C ILE A 84 1.83 2.89 -8.95
N ALA A 85 2.94 3.20 -8.28
CA ALA A 85 4.15 2.39 -8.34
C ALA A 85 3.90 0.95 -7.85
N GLY A 86 3.18 0.78 -6.74
CA GLY A 86 2.79 -0.53 -6.23
C GLY A 86 1.91 -1.31 -7.21
N LEU A 87 0.96 -0.64 -7.87
CA LEU A 87 0.13 -1.24 -8.92
C LEU A 87 0.99 -1.70 -10.11
N LEU A 88 1.88 -0.85 -10.61
CA LEU A 88 2.76 -1.18 -11.73
C LEU A 88 3.71 -2.34 -11.40
N LEU A 89 4.26 -2.37 -10.19
CA LEU A 89 5.09 -3.49 -9.71
C LEU A 89 4.28 -4.79 -9.66
N THR A 90 3.07 -4.75 -9.09
CA THR A 90 2.18 -5.93 -9.02
C THR A 90 1.84 -6.45 -10.42
N LEU A 91 1.51 -5.56 -11.35
CA LEU A 91 1.24 -5.93 -12.75
C LEU A 91 2.48 -6.50 -13.45
N GLY A 92 3.66 -5.92 -13.22
CA GLY A 92 4.93 -6.42 -13.76
C GLY A 92 5.27 -7.82 -13.26
N LEU A 93 5.08 -8.08 -11.96
CA LEU A 93 5.28 -9.39 -11.35
C LEU A 93 4.26 -10.41 -11.88
N SER A 94 2.98 -10.04 -11.97
CA SER A 94 1.93 -10.90 -12.51
C SER A 94 2.20 -11.31 -13.97
N ARG A 95 2.74 -10.40 -14.78
CA ARG A 95 3.13 -10.69 -16.17
C ARG A 95 4.35 -11.62 -16.28
N ARG A 96 5.28 -11.59 -15.32
CA ARG A 96 6.44 -12.49 -15.29
C ARG A 96 6.10 -13.89 -14.79
N ALA A 97 5.04 -14.01 -13.97
CA ALA A 97 4.60 -15.29 -13.41
C ALA A 97 3.68 -16.08 -14.37
N ARG A 98 3.18 -15.43 -15.43
CA ARG A 98 2.49 -16.07 -16.57
C ARG A 98 3.48 -16.50 -17.63
#